data_AF-A0A1Q6Z919-F1
#
_entry.id   AF-A0A1Q6Z919-F1
#
_cell.length_a   1.000
_cell.length_b   1.000
_cell.length_c   1.000
_cell.angle_alpha   90.00
_cell.angle_beta   90.00
_cell.angle_gamma   90.00
#
_symmetry.space_group_name_H-M   'P 1'
#
loop_
_entity.id
_entity.type
_entity.pdbx_description
1 polymer ?
#
loop_
_entity_poly.entity_id
_entity_poly.type
_entity_poly.pdbx_seq_one_letter_code
_entity_poly.pdbx_strand_id
1 'polypeptide(L)'
;MQFNRYTVTHGLKVGALGGVVGALVLGVLAGISAFILDQEVFYVTIAQKLGLASPEVSGWALHFAVGIIAGSLFIATTALIQRFALDTRRKSFWVGLLAGVVIWIVVYVPITDLLVPSDLSNLMFAGGSFIFHLVYGVVTALTSLWLIRRTVIRPITVDPLAKAWN
;
A
#
# COMPACT_ATOMS: atom_id res chain seq x y z
N MET A 1 15.38 8.44 22.66
CA MET A 1 13.95 8.43 22.30
C MET A 1 13.54 7.00 21.96
N GLN A 2 12.74 6.37 22.80
CA GLN A 2 12.25 5.01 22.54
C GLN A 2 11.04 5.12 21.62
N PHE A 3 11.23 4.82 20.33
CA PHE A 3 10.13 4.83 19.38
C PHE A 3 9.18 3.67 19.69
N ASN A 4 7.91 4.01 19.89
CA ASN A 4 6.80 3.09 20.05
C ASN A 4 6.81 2.04 18.92
N ARG A 5 7.31 0.84 19.24
CA ARG A 5 7.29 -0.31 18.33
C ARG A 5 5.84 -0.78 18.22
N TYR A 6 5.36 -0.99 17.00
CA TYR A 6 4.09 -1.67 16.78
C TYR A 6 4.36 -3.16 16.54
N THR A 7 3.44 -4.01 16.97
CA THR A 7 3.51 -5.46 16.76
C THR A 7 3.20 -5.81 15.32
N VAL A 8 3.57 -7.02 14.89
CA VAL A 8 3.19 -7.57 13.57
C VAL A 8 1.67 -7.55 13.38
N THR A 9 0.91 -7.98 14.40
CA THR A 9 -0.56 -7.99 14.35
C THR A 9 -1.15 -6.60 14.18
N HIS A 10 -0.58 -5.60 14.83
CA HIS A 10 -0.96 -4.21 14.63
C HIS A 10 -0.56 -3.73 13.23
N GLY A 11 0.65 -4.07 12.77
CA GLY A 11 1.16 -3.81 11.43
C GLY A 11 0.26 -4.36 10.32
N LEU A 12 -0.24 -5.59 10.46
CA LEU A 12 -1.20 -6.19 9.53
C LEU A 12 -2.49 -5.37 9.42
N LYS A 13 -3.05 -4.93 10.55
CA LYS A 13 -4.29 -4.15 10.59
C LYS A 13 -4.13 -2.76 9.99
N VAL A 14 -3.11 -2.01 10.42
CA VAL A 14 -2.86 -0.66 9.89
C VAL A 14 -2.40 -0.71 8.43
N GLY A 15 -1.66 -1.76 8.06
CA GLY A 15 -1.25 -2.03 6.69
C GLY A 15 -2.41 -2.38 5.78
N ALA A 16 -3.42 -3.11 6.26
CA ALA A 16 -4.65 -3.34 5.49
C ALA A 16 -5.33 -2.01 5.16
N LEU A 17 -5.53 -1.14 6.17
CA LEU A 17 -6.14 0.17 5.98
C LEU A 17 -5.29 1.09 5.08
N GLY A 18 -3.98 1.11 5.30
CA GLY A 18 -3.05 1.82 4.43
C GLY A 18 -3.11 1.32 2.99
N GLY A 19 -3.22 0.00 2.81
CA GLY A 19 -3.36 -0.67 1.53
C GLY A 19 -4.67 -0.35 0.83
N VAL A 20 -5.79 -0.22 1.54
CA VAL A 20 -7.07 0.28 0.98
C VAL A 20 -6.87 1.69 0.43
N VAL A 21 -6.30 2.61 1.23
CA VAL A 21 -6.10 4.00 0.80
C VAL A 21 -5.12 4.07 -0.37
N GLY A 22 -4.03 3.31 -0.31
CA GLY A 22 -3.07 3.20 -1.41
C GLY A 22 -3.71 2.66 -2.69
N ALA A 23 -4.51 1.60 -2.59
CA ALA A 23 -5.22 0.99 -3.72
C ALA A 23 -6.25 1.94 -4.32
N LEU A 24 -7.00 2.67 -3.48
CA LEU A 24 -7.94 3.68 -3.96
C LEU A 24 -7.21 4.77 -4.77
N VAL A 25 -6.14 5.33 -4.22
CA VAL A 25 -5.35 6.37 -4.92
C VAL A 25 -4.78 5.83 -6.23
N LEU A 26 -4.16 4.65 -6.20
CA LEU A 26 -3.63 4.02 -7.41
C LEU A 26 -4.73 3.77 -8.44
N GLY A 27 -5.87 3.23 -8.00
CA GLY A 27 -6.97 2.82 -8.87
C GLY A 27 -7.64 4.02 -9.56
N VAL A 28 -7.77 5.14 -8.83
CA VAL A 28 -8.26 6.41 -9.39
C VAL A 28 -7.27 6.98 -10.40
N LEU A 29 -5.96 7.01 -10.08
CA LEU A 29 -4.94 7.48 -11.03
C LEU A 29 -4.90 6.61 -12.29
N ALA A 30 -4.97 5.29 -12.14
CA ALA A 30 -5.07 4.36 -13.25
C ALA A 30 -6.33 4.60 -14.09
N GLY A 31 -7.48 4.85 -13.45
CA GLY A 31 -8.73 5.18 -14.14
C GLY A 31 -8.64 6.49 -14.93
N ILE A 32 -8.03 7.54 -14.37
CA ILE A 32 -7.81 8.81 -15.06
C ILE A 32 -6.88 8.61 -16.27
N SER A 33 -5.79 7.87 -16.10
CA SER A 33 -4.86 7.60 -17.20
C SER A 33 -5.47 6.73 -18.29
N ALA A 34 -6.28 5.74 -17.93
CA ALA A 34 -7.01 4.92 -18.88
C ALA A 34 -8.00 5.77 -19.69
N PHE A 35 -8.74 6.66 -19.03
CA PHE A 35 -9.64 7.62 -19.68
C PHE A 35 -8.90 8.55 -20.66
N ILE A 36 -7.76 9.12 -20.27
CA ILE A 36 -6.96 10.01 -21.12
C ILE A 36 -6.40 9.27 -22.35
N LEU A 37 -6.07 7.99 -22.18
CA LEU A 37 -5.47 7.15 -23.22
C LEU A 37 -6.52 6.36 -24.04
N ASP A 38 -7.81 6.61 -23.80
CA ASP A 38 -8.94 5.90 -24.43
C ASP A 38 -8.78 4.37 -24.39
N GLN A 39 -8.41 3.85 -23.21
CA GLN A 39 -8.19 2.44 -22.97
C GLN A 39 -8.94 1.95 -21.73
N GLU A 40 -9.10 0.65 -21.62
CA GLU A 40 -9.66 0.03 -20.43
C GLU A 40 -8.68 0.08 -19.25
N VAL A 41 -9.21 0.17 -18.02
CA VAL A 41 -8.37 0.15 -16.82
C VAL A 41 -7.86 -1.27 -16.56
N PHE A 42 -6.57 -1.39 -16.26
CA PHE A 42 -5.85 -2.66 -16.06
C PHE A 42 -6.58 -3.70 -15.19
N TYR A 43 -7.15 -3.30 -14.06
CA TYR A 43 -7.83 -4.24 -13.16
C TYR A 43 -9.15 -4.78 -13.73
N VAL A 44 -9.80 -4.04 -14.64
CA VAL A 44 -11.00 -4.52 -15.36
C VAL A 44 -10.58 -5.55 -16.42
N THR A 45 -9.53 -5.28 -17.18
CA THR A 45 -8.97 -6.22 -18.16
C THR A 45 -8.55 -7.55 -17.52
N ILE A 46 -7.97 -7.52 -16.32
CA ILE A 46 -7.67 -8.73 -15.55
C ILE A 46 -8.96 -9.49 -15.21
N ALA A 47 -9.98 -8.81 -14.69
CA ALA A 47 -11.23 -9.46 -14.31
C ALA A 47 -11.94 -10.11 -15.51
N GLN A 48 -11.91 -9.46 -16.68
CA GLN A 48 -12.43 -10.02 -17.93
C GLN A 48 -11.70 -11.31 -18.32
N LYS A 49 -10.37 -11.31 -18.26
CA LYS A 49 -9.57 -12.48 -18.60
C LYS A 49 -9.72 -13.64 -17.64
N LEU A 50 -10.03 -13.35 -16.38
CA LEU A 50 -10.40 -14.35 -15.39
C LEU A 50 -11.85 -14.84 -15.56
N GLY A 51 -12.61 -14.29 -16.51
CA GLY A 51 -14.01 -14.66 -16.76
C GLY A 51 -14.95 -14.26 -15.63
N LEU A 52 -14.62 -13.23 -14.86
CA LEU A 52 -15.43 -12.79 -13.73
C LEU A 52 -16.65 -12.01 -14.20
N ALA A 53 -17.78 -12.21 -13.51
CA ALA A 53 -18.98 -11.41 -13.73
C ALA A 53 -18.74 -9.94 -13.34
N SER A 54 -19.39 -9.03 -14.07
CA SER A 54 -19.29 -7.57 -13.87
C SER A 54 -17.84 -7.10 -13.72
N PRO A 55 -17.01 -7.19 -14.78
CA PRO A 55 -15.57 -6.95 -14.71
C PRO A 55 -15.15 -5.61 -14.10
N GLU A 56 -15.99 -4.58 -14.21
CA GLU A 56 -15.76 -3.29 -13.59
C GLU A 56 -15.77 -3.41 -12.06
N VAL A 57 -16.78 -4.10 -11.51
CA VAL A 57 -16.94 -4.31 -10.07
C VAL A 57 -15.93 -5.33 -9.56
N SER A 58 -15.79 -6.47 -10.24
CA SER A 58 -14.87 -7.52 -9.83
C SER A 58 -13.40 -7.12 -9.99
N GLY A 59 -13.08 -6.29 -10.99
CA GLY A 59 -11.76 -5.68 -11.15
C GLY A 59 -11.39 -4.76 -10.00
N TRP A 60 -12.29 -3.86 -9.61
CA TRP A 60 -12.10 -3.04 -8.40
C TRP A 60 -11.96 -3.89 -7.14
N ALA A 61 -12.78 -4.93 -6.99
CA ALA A 61 -12.70 -5.83 -5.85
C ALA A 61 -11.34 -6.55 -5.76
N LEU A 62 -10.84 -7.08 -6.88
CA LEU A 62 -9.51 -7.69 -6.98
C LEU A 62 -8.40 -6.68 -6.67
N HIS A 63 -8.50 -5.47 -7.23
CA HIS A 63 -7.53 -4.40 -7.01
C HIS A 63 -7.42 -4.05 -5.52
N PHE A 64 -8.56 -3.89 -4.83
CA PHE A 64 -8.57 -3.69 -3.38
C PHE A 64 -8.07 -4.91 -2.61
N ALA A 65 -8.41 -6.13 -3.00
CA ALA A 65 -7.95 -7.33 -2.33
C ALA A 65 -6.41 -7.44 -2.37
N VAL A 66 -5.82 -7.26 -3.55
CA VAL A 66 -4.36 -7.24 -3.72
C VAL A 66 -3.75 -6.09 -2.93
N GLY A 67 -4.34 -4.89 -3.00
CA GLY A 67 -3.86 -3.73 -2.25
C GLY A 67 -3.90 -3.90 -0.74
N ILE A 68 -4.92 -4.56 -0.19
CA ILE A 68 -5.03 -4.90 1.23
C ILE A 68 -3.92 -5.89 1.61
N ILE A 69 -3.78 -6.98 0.86
CA ILE A 69 -2.78 -8.03 1.14
C ILE A 69 -1.37 -7.44 1.08
N ALA A 70 -1.04 -6.72 0.01
CA ALA A 70 0.26 -6.08 -0.17
C ALA A 70 0.55 -5.07 0.95
N GLY A 71 -0.44 -4.25 1.32
CA GLY A 71 -0.29 -3.25 2.39
C GLY A 71 -0.09 -3.91 3.75
N SER A 72 -0.88 -4.94 4.08
CA SER A 72 -0.73 -5.72 5.30
C SER A 72 0.65 -6.35 5.40
N LEU A 73 1.11 -7.05 4.37
CA LEU A 73 2.41 -7.73 4.36
C LEU A 73 3.57 -6.72 4.43
N PHE A 74 3.47 -5.63 3.68
CA PHE A 74 4.46 -4.55 3.72
C PHE A 74 4.63 -4.01 5.15
N ILE A 75 3.55 -3.59 5.80
CA ILE A 75 3.65 -2.97 7.13
C ILE A 75 3.93 -3.99 8.23
N ALA A 76 3.47 -5.23 8.10
CA ALA A 76 3.91 -6.32 8.98
C ALA A 76 5.42 -6.54 8.89
N THR A 77 5.99 -6.49 7.68
CA THR A 77 7.43 -6.66 7.44
C THR A 77 8.25 -5.52 8.07
N THR A 78 7.76 -4.29 8.02
CA THR A 78 8.45 -3.16 8.67
C THR A 78 8.41 -3.24 10.20
N ALA A 79 7.46 -3.99 10.78
CA ALA A 79 7.47 -4.34 12.21
C ALA A 79 8.56 -5.37 12.55
N LEU A 80 8.85 -6.30 11.64
CA LEU A 80 9.85 -7.36 11.83
C LEU A 80 11.29 -6.86 11.62
N ILE A 81 11.49 -5.96 10.66
CA ILE A 81 12.82 -5.49 10.26
C ILE A 81 13.03 -4.06 10.76
N GLN A 82 13.74 -3.93 11.88
CA GLN A 82 13.93 -2.65 12.60
C GLN A 82 14.42 -1.49 11.71
N ARG A 83 15.28 -1.80 10.73
CA ARG A 83 15.81 -0.81 9.78
C ARG A 83 14.71 -0.12 8.97
N PHE A 84 13.58 -0.81 8.74
CA PHE A 84 12.45 -0.30 7.96
C PHE A 84 11.26 0.16 8.81
N ALA A 85 11.36 0.09 10.14
CA ALA A 85 10.28 0.54 11.03
C ALA A 85 9.88 2.00 10.74
N LEU A 86 8.57 2.24 10.64
CA LEU A 86 8.00 3.53 10.30
C LEU A 86 8.00 4.48 11.52
N ASP A 87 9.00 5.34 11.63
CA ASP A 87 9.19 6.26 12.75
C ASP A 87 8.89 7.74 12.38
N THR A 88 9.31 8.14 11.19
CA THR A 88 9.31 9.51 10.68
C THR A 88 8.67 9.55 9.30
N ARG A 89 8.16 10.73 8.93
CA ARG A 89 7.58 10.95 7.58
C ARG A 89 8.62 10.71 6.49
N ARG A 90 9.85 11.24 6.68
CA ARG A 90 10.96 11.07 5.72
C ARG A 90 11.32 9.60 5.53
N LYS A 91 11.48 8.83 6.61
CA LYS A 91 11.79 7.41 6.49
C LYS A 91 10.62 6.64 5.86
N SER A 92 9.39 6.94 6.26
CA SER A 92 8.20 6.27 5.71
C SER A 92 8.02 6.54 4.22
N PHE A 93 8.37 7.73 3.75
CA PHE A 93 8.41 8.05 2.33
C PHE A 93 9.41 7.14 1.58
N TRP A 94 10.66 7.06 2.04
CA TRP A 94 11.68 6.23 1.38
C TRP A 94 11.40 4.73 1.45
N VAL A 95 10.93 4.25 2.60
CA VAL A 95 10.52 2.86 2.78
C VAL A 95 9.31 2.55 1.90
N GLY A 96 8.36 3.49 1.78
CA GLY A 96 7.22 3.39 0.87
C GLY A 96 7.63 3.33 -0.60
N LEU A 97 8.58 4.16 -1.04
CA LEU A 97 9.13 4.08 -2.41
C LEU A 97 9.75 2.70 -2.67
N LEU A 98 10.59 2.21 -1.76
CA LEU A 98 11.20 0.89 -1.89
C LEU A 98 10.14 -0.22 -1.96
N ALA A 99 9.10 -0.15 -1.12
CA ALA A 99 8.00 -1.11 -1.15
C ALA A 99 7.23 -1.05 -2.47
N GLY A 100 7.00 0.15 -3.02
CA GLY A 100 6.40 0.34 -4.33
C GLY A 100 7.19 -0.35 -5.44
N VAL A 101 8.53 -0.20 -5.44
CA VAL A 101 9.42 -0.92 -6.37
C VAL A 101 9.27 -2.44 -6.21
N VAL A 102 9.31 -2.93 -4.97
CA VAL A 102 9.22 -4.38 -4.70
C VAL A 102 7.87 -4.94 -5.15
N ILE A 103 6.76 -4.27 -4.85
CA ILE A 103 5.42 -4.70 -5.26
C ILE A 103 5.30 -4.68 -6.79
N TRP A 104 5.85 -3.65 -7.45
CA TRP A 104 5.83 -3.59 -8.90
C TRP A 104 6.56 -4.77 -9.54
N ILE A 105 7.76 -5.12 -9.04
CA ILE A 105 8.55 -6.24 -9.54
C ILE A 105 7.90 -7.59 -9.22
N VAL A 106 7.46 -7.79 -7.97
CA VAL A 106 7.06 -9.12 -7.46
C VAL A 106 5.61 -9.46 -7.78
N VAL A 107 4.75 -8.45 -7.91
CA VAL A 107 3.31 -8.63 -8.15
C VAL A 107 2.94 -8.20 -9.55
N TYR A 108 3.18 -6.94 -9.90
CA TYR A 108 2.65 -6.38 -11.13
C TYR A 108 3.31 -6.98 -12.38
N VAL A 109 4.63 -7.09 -12.42
CA VAL A 109 5.34 -7.66 -13.59
C VAL A 109 4.86 -9.09 -13.90
N PRO A 110 4.83 -10.04 -12.95
CA PRO A 110 4.30 -11.39 -13.22
C PRO A 110 2.83 -11.41 -13.62
N ILE A 111 1.97 -10.61 -12.97
CA ILE A 111 0.55 -10.58 -13.28
C ILE A 111 0.31 -10.04 -14.69
N THR A 112 1.07 -9.01 -15.10
CA THR A 112 0.97 -8.43 -16.45
C THR A 112 1.43 -9.42 -17.50
N ASP A 113 2.55 -10.13 -17.26
CA ASP A 113 3.08 -11.14 -18.18
C ASP A 113 2.11 -12.31 -18.40
N LEU A 114 1.45 -12.77 -17.32
CA LEU A 114 0.50 -13.88 -17.38
C LEU A 114 -0.87 -13.48 -17.93
N LEU A 115 -1.35 -12.28 -17.58
CA LEU A 115 -2.76 -11.93 -17.70
C LEU A 115 -2.99 -10.70 -18.57
N VAL A 116 -2.02 -10.04 -19.18
CA VAL A 116 -2.30 -8.81 -19.97
C VAL A 116 -1.78 -8.92 -21.40
N PRO A 117 -2.56 -8.49 -22.42
CA PRO A 117 -2.11 -8.50 -23.81
C PRO A 117 -0.84 -7.65 -24.01
N SER A 118 0.04 -8.08 -24.93
CA SER A 118 1.34 -7.44 -25.18
C SER A 118 1.27 -6.01 -25.73
N ASP A 119 0.12 -5.62 -26.27
CA ASP A 119 -0.20 -4.27 -26.74
C ASP A 119 -0.41 -3.27 -25.59
N LEU A 120 -0.77 -3.74 -24.39
CA LEU A 120 -0.77 -2.95 -23.17
C LEU A 120 0.59 -2.96 -22.45
N SER A 121 1.59 -3.73 -22.87
CA SER A 121 2.89 -3.85 -22.17
C SER A 121 4.00 -2.97 -22.75
N ASN A 122 3.67 -1.85 -23.39
CA ASN A 122 4.68 -0.94 -23.94
C ASN A 122 5.42 -0.16 -22.83
N LEU A 123 6.56 0.46 -23.18
CA LEU A 123 7.42 1.16 -22.21
C LEU A 123 6.69 2.28 -21.45
N MET A 124 5.73 2.95 -22.11
CA MET A 124 4.94 4.01 -21.49
C MET A 124 4.01 3.46 -20.42
N PHE A 125 3.33 2.34 -20.69
CA PHE A 125 2.49 1.66 -19.71
C PHE A 125 3.31 1.11 -18.54
N ALA A 126 4.44 0.46 -18.82
CA ALA A 126 5.34 -0.04 -17.78
C ALA A 126 5.85 1.09 -16.88
N GLY A 127 6.27 2.22 -17.48
CA GLY A 127 6.71 3.41 -16.76
C GLY A 127 5.61 4.06 -15.92
N GLY A 128 4.41 4.23 -16.49
CA GLY A 128 3.25 4.76 -15.78
C GLY A 128 2.83 3.88 -14.60
N SER A 129 2.73 2.57 -14.83
CA SER A 129 2.46 1.59 -13.78
C SER A 129 3.52 1.63 -12.68
N PHE A 130 4.80 1.71 -13.04
CA PHE A 130 5.88 1.83 -12.06
C PHE A 130 5.68 3.04 -11.15
N ILE A 131 5.42 4.22 -11.72
CA ILE A 131 5.14 5.45 -10.96
C ILE A 131 3.93 5.26 -10.04
N PHE A 132 2.86 4.64 -10.53
CA PHE A 132 1.66 4.39 -9.73
C PHE A 132 1.94 3.47 -8.54
N HIS A 133 2.79 2.46 -8.70
CA HIS A 133 3.19 1.58 -7.59
C HIS A 133 4.08 2.30 -6.57
N LEU A 134 4.95 3.23 -7.01
CA LEU A 134 5.66 4.12 -6.08
C LEU A 134 4.68 4.96 -5.25
N VAL A 135 3.65 5.53 -5.90
CA VAL A 135 2.60 6.29 -5.23
C VAL A 135 1.84 5.41 -4.23
N TYR A 136 1.43 4.21 -4.63
CA TYR A 136 0.79 3.24 -3.73
C TYR A 136 1.64 2.97 -2.49
N GLY A 137 2.94 2.69 -2.66
CA GLY A 137 3.83 2.37 -1.54
C GLY A 137 3.99 3.54 -0.57
N VAL A 138 4.15 4.76 -1.11
CA VAL A 138 4.25 5.99 -0.30
C VAL A 138 2.94 6.28 0.45
N VAL A 139 1.80 6.24 -0.24
CA VAL A 139 0.48 6.49 0.37
C VAL A 139 0.19 5.47 1.47
N THR A 140 0.48 4.20 1.22
CA THR A 140 0.32 3.11 2.18
C THR A 140 1.19 3.34 3.42
N ALA A 141 2.47 3.68 3.24
CA ALA A 141 3.39 3.92 4.35
C ALA A 141 3.02 5.15 5.18
N LEU A 142 2.64 6.26 4.53
CA LEU A 142 2.28 7.50 5.22
C LEU A 142 0.95 7.39 5.97
N THR A 143 -0.05 6.73 5.35
CA THR A 143 -1.32 6.42 6.00
C THR A 143 -1.10 5.52 7.21
N SER A 144 -0.28 4.48 7.05
CA SER A 144 0.04 3.56 8.15
C SER A 144 0.79 4.25 9.28
N LEU A 145 1.78 5.10 8.97
CA LEU A 145 2.47 5.91 9.97
C LEU A 145 1.49 6.78 10.76
N TRP A 146 0.55 7.42 10.06
CA TRP A 146 -0.48 8.25 10.71
C TRP A 146 -1.36 7.43 11.65
N LEU A 147 -1.79 6.23 11.22
CA LEU A 147 -2.58 5.31 12.03
C LEU A 147 -1.80 4.84 13.26
N ILE A 148 -0.57 4.34 13.07
CA ILE A 148 0.31 3.88 14.15
C ILE A 148 0.48 4.97 15.22
N ARG A 149 0.70 6.22 14.80
CA ARG A 149 0.86 7.35 15.74
C ARG A 149 -0.40 7.66 16.55
N ARG A 150 -1.59 7.27 16.07
CA ARG A 150 -2.87 7.48 16.76
C ARG A 150 -3.30 6.31 17.63
N THR A 151 -2.84 5.11 17.32
CA THR A 151 -3.26 3.86 17.98
C THR A 151 -2.26 3.34 19.00
N VAL A 152 -0.99 3.75 18.97
CA VAL A 152 -0.09 3.43 20.08
C VAL A 152 -0.44 4.29 21.28
N ILE A 153 -0.95 3.63 22.32
CA ILE A 153 -1.23 4.19 23.64
C ILE A 153 0.02 4.94 24.10
N ARG A 154 -0.10 6.26 24.32
CA ARG A 154 0.95 7.01 25.01
C ARG A 154 1.11 6.36 26.39
N PRO A 155 2.33 6.11 26.88
CA PRO A 155 2.49 5.78 28.29
C PRO A 155 1.72 6.83 29.09
N ILE A 156 0.82 6.40 29.98
CA ILE A 156 0.26 7.29 30.99
C ILE A 156 1.49 7.88 31.68
N THR A 157 1.76 9.17 31.45
CA THR A 157 2.72 9.89 32.26
C THR A 157 2.15 9.83 33.66
N VAL A 158 2.67 8.91 34.47
CA VAL A 158 2.41 8.92 35.91
C VAL A 158 2.91 10.28 36.37
N ASP A 159 1.99 11.12 36.82
CA ASP A 159 2.30 12.44 37.34
C ASP A 159 3.42 12.28 38.39
N PRO A 160 4.59 12.92 38.21
CA PRO A 160 5.67 12.88 39.19
C PRO A 160 5.21 13.32 40.59
N LEU A 161 4.13 14.12 40.67
CA LEU A 161 3.55 14.61 41.93
C LEU A 161 2.74 13.55 42.69
N ALA A 162 2.31 12.46 42.04
CA ALA A 162 1.58 11.38 42.71
C ALA A 162 2.45 10.56 43.67
N LYS A 163 3.78 10.72 43.63
CA LYS A 163 4.72 10.10 44.59
C LYS A 163 5.07 11.00 45.79
N ALA A 164 4.63 12.25 45.82
CA ALA A 164 5.01 13.19 46.88
C ALA A 164 4.12 13.15 48.14
N TRP A 165 3.11 12.26 48.19
CA TRP A 165 2.10 12.26 49.25
C TRP A 165 1.85 10.89 49.91
N ASN A 166 2.78 9.93 49.76
CA ASN A 166 2.74 8.65 50.48
C ASN A 166 3.96 8.49 51.38
#